data_AF-A0A141RMS3-F1
#
_entry.id   AF-A0A141RMS3-F1
#
_cell.length_a   1.000
_cell.length_b   1.000
_cell.length_c   1.000
_cell.angle_alpha   90.00
_cell.angle_beta   90.00
_cell.angle_gamma   90.00
#
_symmetry.space_group_name_H-M   'P 1'
#
loop_
_entity.id
_entity.type
_entity.pdbx_description
1 polymer ?
#
loop_
_entity_poly.entity_id
_entity_poly.type
_entity_poly.pdbx_seq_one_letter_code
_entity_poly.pdbx_strand_id
1 'polypeptide(L)' 'WHEWRKGNTISTPRGDVVYLDLRHLGEKKLHERLPFICELAKAYVGVDPVKEPIPVRPTAHYTMGGIET' A
#
# COMPACT_ATOMS: atom_id res chain seq x y z
N TRP A 1 7.89 11.17 2.94
CA TRP A 1 9.02 12.05 3.30
C TRP A 1 8.77 12.81 4.61
N HIS A 2 7.68 13.59 4.71
CA HIS A 2 7.38 14.33 5.95
C HIS A 2 7.20 13.43 7.17
N GLU A 3 6.34 12.41 7.09
CA GLU A 3 6.11 11.48 8.21
C GLU A 3 7.36 10.66 8.57
N TRP A 4 8.15 10.29 7.56
CA TRP A 4 9.45 9.64 7.76
C TRP A 4 10.41 10.54 8.54
N ARG A 5 10.54 11.82 8.16
CA ARG A 5 11.37 12.80 8.90
C ARG A 5 10.90 13.07 10.32
N LYS A 6 9.58 12.95 10.57
CA LYS A 6 9.01 13.07 11.92
C LYS A 6 9.19 11.81 12.77
N GLY A 7 9.63 10.70 12.19
CA GLY A 7 9.74 9.41 12.87
C GLY A 7 8.41 8.67 13.04
N ASN A 8 7.38 9.03 12.28
CA ASN A 8 6.03 8.44 12.37
C ASN A 8 5.83 7.21 11.46
N THR A 9 6.90 6.67 10.87
CA THR A 9 6.86 5.48 10.01
C THR A 9 7.14 4.21 10.79
N ILE A 10 6.70 3.08 10.26
CA ILE A 10 6.98 1.76 10.82
C ILE A 10 8.21 1.18 10.13
N SER A 11 9.20 0.76 10.92
CA SER A 11 10.38 0.06 10.42
C SER A 11 10.05 -1.39 10.07
N THR A 12 10.44 -1.82 8.87
CA THR A 12 10.34 -3.20 8.41
C THR A 12 11.69 -3.65 7.84
N PRO A 13 11.95 -4.97 7.70
CA PRO A 13 13.18 -5.46 7.07
C PRO A 13 13.42 -4.93 5.64
N ARG A 14 12.38 -4.42 4.97
CA ARG A 14 12.45 -3.90 3.60
C ARG A 14 12.50 -2.36 3.53
N GLY A 15 12.58 -1.71 4.69
CA GLY A 15 12.59 -0.26 4.85
C GLY A 15 11.32 0.28 5.51
N ASP A 16 11.31 1.59 5.74
CA ASP A 16 10.22 2.26 6.45
C ASP A 16 8.94 2.37 5.60
N VAL A 17 7.79 2.16 6.24
CA VAL A 17 6.47 2.17 5.60
C VAL A 17 5.45 3.00 6.40
N VAL A 18 4.31 3.26 5.77
CA VAL A 18 3.07 3.68 6.44
C VAL A 18 1.99 2.65 6.16
N TYR A 19 0.92 2.65 6.96
CA TYR A 19 -0.20 1.73 6.77
C TYR A 19 -1.30 2.32 5.90
N LEU A 20 -1.76 1.54 4.92
CA LEU A 20 -2.99 1.76 4.17
C LEU A 20 -4.10 0.91 4.80
N ASP A 21 -5.06 1.55 5.46
CA ASP A 21 -6.18 0.87 6.13
C ASP A 21 -7.45 0.92 5.28
N LEU A 22 -7.92 -0.26 4.85
CA LEU A 22 -9.12 -0.43 4.03
C LEU A 22 -10.29 -1.06 4.81
N ARG A 23 -10.09 -1.42 6.09
CA ARG A 23 -11.04 -2.22 6.87
C ARG A 23 -12.38 -1.51 7.06
N HIS A 24 -12.35 -0.19 7.13
CA HIS A 24 -13.53 0.68 7.23
C HIS A 24 -14.51 0.56 6.04
N LEU A 25 -14.07 0.00 4.90
CA LEU A 25 -14.93 -0.20 3.73
C LEU A 25 -15.82 -1.46 3.86
N GLY A 26 -15.45 -2.40 4.72
CA GLY A 26 -16.13 -3.68 4.91
C GLY A 26 -15.81 -4.73 3.85
N GLU A 27 -15.83 -5.99 4.26
CA GLU A 27 -15.43 -7.16 3.45
C GLU A 27 -16.18 -7.24 2.11
N LYS A 28 -17.50 -7.09 2.13
CA LYS A 28 -18.33 -7.17 0.91
C LYS A 28 -17.87 -6.16 -0.15
N LYS A 29 -17.63 -4.91 0.24
CA LYS A 29 -17.22 -3.85 -0.69
C LYS A 29 -15.80 -4.09 -1.21
N LEU A 30 -14.91 -4.60 -0.36
CA LEU A 30 -13.55 -4.96 -0.74
C LEU A 30 -13.55 -6.04 -1.81
N HIS A 31 -14.31 -7.12 -1.64
CA HIS A 31 -14.37 -8.19 -2.63
C HIS A 31 -15.13 -7.81 -3.90
N GLU A 32 -16.13 -6.92 -3.82
CA GLU A 32 -16.89 -6.46 -4.99
C GLU A 32 -16.12 -5.43 -5.82
N ARG A 33 -15.48 -4.45 -5.18
CA ARG A 33 -14.89 -3.27 -5.86
C ARG A 33 -13.38 -3.31 -5.94
N LEU A 34 -12.72 -4.00 -5.02
CA LEU A 34 -11.27 -4.02 -4.86
C LEU A 34 -10.73 -5.47 -4.75
N PRO A 35 -11.22 -6.44 -5.56
CA PRO A 35 -10.79 -7.85 -5.42
C PRO A 35 -9.29 -8.01 -5.68
N PHE A 36 -8.78 -7.31 -6.69
CA PHE A 36 -7.40 -7.47 -7.14
C PHE A 36 -6.37 -7.04 -6.08
N ILE A 37 -6.60 -5.93 -5.37
CA ILE A 37 -5.70 -5.51 -4.28
C ILE A 37 -5.75 -6.49 -3.09
N CYS A 38 -6.93 -7.09 -2.82
CA CYS A 38 -7.06 -8.10 -1.77
C CYS A 38 -6.26 -9.36 -2.10
N GLU A 39 -6.29 -9.81 -3.35
CA GLU A 39 -5.51 -10.95 -3.82
C GLU A 39 -4.01 -10.66 -3.76
N LEU A 40 -3.57 -9.50 -4.28
CA LEU A 40 -2.16 -9.12 -4.27
C LEU A 40 -1.58 -8.96 -2.86
N ALA A 41 -2.33 -8.33 -1.95
CA ALA A 41 -1.90 -8.15 -0.56
C ALA A 41 -1.70 -9.50 0.14
N LYS A 42 -2.62 -10.45 -0.06
CA LYS A 42 -2.52 -11.81 0.48
C LYS A 42 -1.35 -12.57 -0.13
N ALA A 43 -1.21 -12.55 -1.45
CA ALA A 43 -0.23 -13.34 -2.17
C ALA A 43 1.22 -12.87 -1.97
N TYR A 44 1.45 -11.55 -1.97
CA TYR A 44 2.82 -11.00 -2.00
C TYR A 44 3.27 -10.36 -0.69
N VAL A 45 2.34 -9.96 0.17
CA VAL A 45 2.63 -9.29 1.45
C VAL A 45 2.17 -10.13 2.64
N GLY A 46 1.36 -11.17 2.41
CA GLY A 46 0.84 -12.02 3.47
C GLY A 46 -0.21 -11.33 4.35
N VAL A 47 -0.82 -10.24 3.87
CA VAL A 47 -1.77 -9.42 4.64
C VAL A 47 -3.18 -9.59 4.07
N ASP A 48 -4.16 -9.82 4.94
CA ASP A 48 -5.58 -9.77 4.59
C ASP A 48 -6.14 -8.35 4.82
N PRO A 49 -6.43 -7.55 3.77
CA PRO A 49 -6.86 -6.16 3.93
C PRO A 49 -8.20 -5.97 4.64
N VAL A 50 -8.98 -7.06 4.77
CA VAL A 50 -10.22 -7.09 5.54
C VAL A 50 -9.95 -7.03 7.05
N LYS A 51 -8.79 -7.55 7.49
CA LYS A 51 -8.45 -7.75 8.92
C LYS A 51 -7.33 -6.83 9.38
N GLU A 52 -6.36 -6.59 8.51
CA GLU A 52 -5.11 -5.90 8.85
C GLU A 52 -4.72 -4.88 7.78
N PRO A 53 -4.09 -3.75 8.15
CA PRO A 53 -3.69 -2.73 7.19
C PRO A 53 -2.49 -3.15 6.35
N ILE A 54 -2.43 -2.65 5.10
CA ILE A 54 -1.35 -2.99 4.15
C ILE A 54 -0.16 -2.04 4.37
N PRO A 55 1.07 -2.54 4.55
CA PRO A 55 2.26 -1.69 4.58
C PRO A 55 2.57 -1.15 3.18
N VAL A 56 2.62 0.18 3.03
CA VAL A 56 2.88 0.86 1.75
C VAL A 56 3.98 1.92 1.88
N ARG A 57 4.64 2.23 0.77
CA ARG A 57 5.62 3.31 0.67
C ARG A 57 5.61 3.96 -0.71
N PRO A 58 6.02 5.23 -0.83
CA PRO A 58 6.20 5.86 -2.14
C PRO A 58 7.21 5.09 -2.99
N THR A 59 6.91 4.94 -4.29
CA THR A 59 7.81 4.38 -5.29
C THR A 59 7.68 5.20 -6.57
N ALA A 60 8.72 5.19 -7.41
CA ALA A 60 8.61 5.72 -8.76
C ALA A 60 7.54 4.92 -9.52
N HIS A 61 6.60 5.63 -10.16
CA HIS A 61 5.52 5.02 -10.94
C HIS A 61 5.57 5.40 -12.41
N TYR A 62 5.94 6.65 -12.70
CA TYR A 62 5.96 7.19 -14.05
C TYR A 62 7.16 8.10 -14.26
N THR A 63 7.71 8.08 -15.47
CA THR A 63 8.79 8.98 -15.89
C THR A 63 8.19 10.04 -16.81
N MET A 64 8.22 11.30 -16.39
CA MET A 64 7.62 12.39 -17.16
C MET A 64 8.40 12.77 -18.42
N GLY A 65 9.71 12.55 -18.46
CA GLY A 65 10.54 12.84 -19.63
C GLY A 65 10.30 11.85 -20.77
N GLY A 66 10.70 12.23 -21.99
CA GLY A 66 10.56 11.42 -23.19
C GLY A 66 11.48 11.90 -24.31
N ILE A 67 11.34 11.28 -25.48
CA ILE A 67 11.99 11.77 -26.70
C ILE A 67 11.38 13.12 -27.05
N GLU A 68 12.23 14.12 -27.26
CA GLU A 68 11.78 15.43 -27.75
C GLU A 68 11.22 15.27 -29.18
N THR A 69 10.00 15.73 -29.40
CA THR A 69 9.28 15.67 -30.68
C THR A 69 9.02 17.05 -31.24
#